data_AF-L2FAU5-F1
#
_entry.id   AF-L2FAU5-F1
#
_cell.length_a   1.000
_cell.length_b   1.000
_cell.length_c   1.000
_cell.angle_alpha   90.00
_cell.angle_beta   90.00
_cell.angle_gamma   90.00
#
_symmetry.space_group_name_H-M   'P 1'
#
loop_
_entity.id
_entity.type
_entity.pdbx_description
1 polymer ?
#
loop_
_entity_poly.entity_id
_entity_poly.type
_entity_poly.pdbx_seq_one_letter_code
_entity_poly.pdbx_strand_id
1 'polypeptide(L)'
;MLPTANFLPHCFVQPISSPKVAIFRYLTTPYVSSVCQADLTGNHITHIKFTNKVGLAKNFATMIWFYSEKYQVDWLIFQFNQWFQAKNTKLVRGNNEPEYFAPTEHEPAKIVFAHGFFASCLHEISHWCVAGKQRRKLNDFGYWYAPDGRNQQQQKQFEQVEIIPQAIECLLTLSCGKRFLVSQDNLSASFDTSNSTFADDVAKQAIKFFVTGEKLPSDAKFLISQLQKLRPFALTLHEIKRNFAKFY
;
A
#
# COMPACT_ATOMS: atom_id res chain seq x y z
N MET A 1 23.19 -69.15 9.29
CA MET A 1 22.30 -69.37 8.13
C MET A 1 20.91 -68.87 8.48
N LEU A 2 20.29 -68.17 7.51
CA LEU A 2 18.91 -67.62 7.44
C LEU A 2 18.56 -66.39 8.30
N PRO A 3 17.70 -65.47 7.81
CA PRO A 3 17.69 -64.88 6.46
C PRO A 3 17.49 -63.34 6.45
N THR A 4 17.90 -62.72 5.36
CA THR A 4 17.64 -61.33 4.96
C THR A 4 16.15 -61.06 4.74
N ALA A 5 15.59 -60.04 5.40
CA ALA A 5 14.25 -59.52 5.14
C ALA A 5 14.32 -58.32 4.18
N ASN A 6 13.64 -58.47 3.04
CA ASN A 6 13.41 -57.44 2.02
C ASN A 6 12.59 -56.27 2.60
N PHE A 7 13.14 -55.06 2.57
CA PHE A 7 12.35 -53.84 2.71
C PHE A 7 11.86 -53.38 1.33
N LEU A 8 10.54 -53.24 1.21
CA LEU A 8 9.84 -52.70 0.05
C LEU A 8 10.23 -51.23 -0.20
N PRO A 9 10.24 -50.76 -1.46
CA PRO A 9 10.62 -49.40 -1.79
C PRO A 9 9.60 -48.41 -1.23
N HIS A 10 10.10 -47.42 -0.49
CA HIS A 10 9.33 -46.31 0.02
C HIS A 10 8.53 -45.65 -1.11
N CYS A 11 7.20 -45.64 -0.95
CA CYS A 11 6.31 -44.69 -1.60
C CYS A 11 6.84 -43.28 -1.35
N PHE A 12 7.51 -42.69 -2.34
CA PHE A 12 7.66 -41.24 -2.39
C PHE A 12 6.31 -40.64 -2.75
N VAL A 13 5.50 -40.39 -1.72
CA VAL A 13 4.42 -39.42 -1.82
C VAL A 13 5.09 -38.08 -2.10
N GLN A 14 5.01 -37.60 -3.35
CA GLN A 14 5.39 -36.22 -3.62
C GLN A 14 4.56 -35.32 -2.71
N PRO A 15 5.17 -34.35 -2.00
CA PRO A 15 4.37 -33.36 -1.31
C PRO A 15 3.67 -32.55 -2.40
N ILE A 16 2.41 -32.86 -2.66
CA ILE A 16 1.49 -31.91 -3.27
C ILE A 16 1.44 -30.78 -2.26
N SER A 17 2.30 -29.77 -2.43
CA SER A 17 2.23 -28.58 -1.61
C SER A 17 0.91 -27.91 -1.97
N SER A 18 -0.13 -28.24 -1.22
CA SER A 18 -1.41 -27.55 -1.29
C SER A 18 -1.14 -26.04 -1.25
N PRO A 19 -1.83 -25.25 -2.08
CA PRO A 19 -1.60 -23.81 -2.15
C PRO A 19 -1.71 -23.23 -0.74
N LYS A 20 -0.69 -22.46 -0.33
CA LYS A 20 -0.73 -21.77 0.95
C LYS A 20 -1.74 -20.64 0.82
N VAL A 21 -2.70 -20.58 1.73
CA VAL A 21 -3.70 -19.52 1.79
C VAL A 21 -3.22 -18.44 2.75
N ALA A 22 -3.05 -17.21 2.27
CA ALA A 22 -2.81 -16.04 3.12
C ALA A 22 -4.12 -15.26 3.31
N ILE A 23 -4.49 -15.00 4.58
CA ILE A 23 -5.61 -14.11 4.92
C ILE A 23 -5.07 -12.76 5.35
N PHE A 24 -5.44 -11.71 4.61
CA PHE A 24 -5.15 -10.34 5.02
C PHE A 24 -6.17 -9.85 6.05
N ARG A 25 -5.66 -9.41 7.19
CA ARG A 25 -6.47 -8.95 8.31
C ARG A 25 -7.14 -7.62 7.96
N TYR A 26 -8.46 -7.66 7.81
CA TYR A 26 -9.31 -6.49 8.01
C TYR A 26 -10.26 -6.78 9.17
N LEU A 27 -9.72 -7.07 10.36
CA LEU A 27 -10.38 -6.91 11.68
C LEU A 27 -9.54 -7.48 12.83
N THR A 28 -9.59 -6.81 13.98
CA THR A 28 -9.27 -7.38 15.28
C THR A 28 -10.28 -8.46 15.64
N THR A 29 -9.79 -9.63 16.06
CA THR A 29 -10.60 -10.75 16.56
C THR A 29 -11.54 -10.28 17.67
N PRO A 30 -12.77 -10.84 17.81
CA PRO A 30 -13.29 -12.05 17.13
C PRO A 30 -14.21 -11.81 15.93
N TYR A 31 -14.48 -10.58 15.52
CA TYR A 31 -15.44 -10.30 14.45
C TYR A 31 -14.69 -10.13 13.14
N VAL A 32 -14.76 -11.08 12.21
CA VAL A 32 -14.20 -10.95 10.85
C VAL A 32 -15.38 -10.90 9.88
N SER A 33 -15.75 -9.71 9.41
CA SER A 33 -16.86 -9.58 8.45
C SER A 33 -16.41 -9.76 6.99
N SER A 34 -15.12 -9.55 6.72
CA SER A 34 -14.51 -9.72 5.39
C SER A 34 -13.16 -10.44 5.46
N VAL A 35 -12.88 -11.30 4.48
CA VAL A 35 -11.59 -11.97 4.29
C VAL A 35 -11.12 -11.80 2.85
N CYS A 36 -9.85 -11.43 2.70
CA CYS A 36 -9.10 -11.53 1.44
C CYS A 36 -8.21 -12.77 1.54
N GLN A 37 -8.51 -13.79 0.75
CA GLN A 37 -7.70 -14.99 0.60
C GLN A 37 -6.80 -14.82 -0.63
N ALA A 38 -5.50 -15.02 -0.48
CA ALA A 38 -4.57 -15.15 -1.58
C ALA A 38 -4.02 -16.59 -1.65
N ASP A 39 -4.08 -17.17 -2.84
CA ASP A 39 -3.44 -18.45 -3.13
C ASP A 39 -1.99 -18.19 -3.57
N LEU A 40 -1.07 -18.98 -3.01
CA LEU A 40 0.35 -18.85 -3.26
C LEU A 40 0.92 -20.05 -4.02
N THR A 41 1.70 -19.77 -5.06
CA THR A 41 2.60 -20.74 -5.70
C THR A 41 4.04 -20.33 -5.38
N GLY A 42 4.72 -21.11 -4.55
CA GLY A 42 6.00 -20.69 -3.97
C GLY A 42 5.84 -19.45 -3.09
N ASN A 43 6.46 -18.35 -3.50
CA ASN A 43 6.40 -17.04 -2.82
C ASN A 43 5.60 -15.99 -3.60
N HIS A 44 4.81 -16.39 -4.60
CA HIS A 44 4.05 -15.47 -5.46
C HIS A 44 2.54 -15.66 -5.29
N ILE A 45 1.82 -14.54 -5.26
CA ILE A 45 0.36 -14.52 -5.29
C ILE A 45 -0.12 -14.83 -6.70
N THR A 46 -0.97 -15.84 -6.86
CA THR A 46 -1.53 -16.27 -8.15
C THR A 46 -3.01 -15.96 -8.28
N HIS A 47 -3.75 -16.04 -7.18
CA HIS A 47 -5.18 -15.78 -7.15
C HIS A 47 -5.55 -15.04 -5.87
N ILE A 48 -6.50 -14.09 -5.97
CA ILE A 48 -7.05 -13.37 -4.82
C ILE A 48 -8.56 -13.47 -4.85
N LYS A 49 -9.14 -13.93 -3.73
CA LYS A 49 -10.58 -14.06 -3.52
C LYS A 49 -11.02 -13.22 -2.31
N PHE A 50 -11.96 -12.32 -2.54
CA PHE A 50 -12.61 -11.57 -1.48
C PHE A 50 -13.92 -12.22 -1.05
N THR A 51 -14.15 -12.32 0.24
CA THR A 51 -15.40 -12.80 0.83
C THR A 51 -15.91 -11.77 1.84
N ASN A 52 -16.98 -11.06 1.50
CA ASN A 52 -17.50 -9.90 2.27
C ASN A 52 -18.68 -10.24 3.21
N LYS A 53 -18.90 -11.53 3.49
CA LYS A 53 -19.97 -12.03 4.36
C LYS A 53 -19.51 -13.27 5.09
N VAL A 54 -18.44 -13.12 5.85
CA VAL A 54 -17.95 -14.20 6.69
C VAL A 54 -18.86 -14.30 7.91
N GLY A 55 -19.74 -15.30 7.92
CA GLY A 55 -20.67 -15.53 9.02
C GLY A 55 -19.97 -15.97 10.31
N LEU A 56 -20.60 -15.71 11.47
CA LEU A 56 -20.11 -16.07 12.81
C LEU A 56 -19.76 -17.56 12.98
N ALA A 57 -20.28 -18.43 12.11
CA ALA A 57 -20.07 -19.88 12.15
C ALA A 57 -18.77 -20.36 11.50
N LYS A 58 -18.00 -19.50 10.81
CA LYS A 58 -16.72 -19.92 10.23
C LYS A 58 -15.62 -19.94 11.30
N ASN A 59 -15.19 -21.14 11.68
CA ASN A 59 -14.04 -21.33 12.54
C ASN A 59 -12.75 -21.13 11.73
N PHE A 60 -12.01 -20.06 12.05
CA PHE A 60 -10.72 -19.72 11.44
C PHE A 60 -9.51 -20.12 12.31
N ALA A 61 -9.72 -20.86 13.40
CA ALA A 61 -8.65 -21.26 14.31
C ALA A 61 -7.60 -22.18 13.65
N THR A 62 -7.98 -22.90 12.59
CA THR A 62 -7.09 -23.78 11.82
C THR A 62 -6.37 -23.06 10.68
N MET A 63 -6.69 -21.78 10.41
CA MET A 63 -6.04 -21.02 9.35
C MET A 63 -4.78 -20.34 9.88
N ILE A 64 -3.72 -20.33 9.06
CA ILE A 64 -2.49 -19.64 9.40
C ILE A 64 -2.66 -18.15 9.07
N TRP A 65 -2.72 -17.34 10.12
CA TRP A 65 -2.76 -15.89 10.01
C TRP A 65 -1.36 -15.36 9.70
N PHE A 66 -1.11 -15.01 8.44
CA PHE A 66 0.16 -14.40 8.04
C PHE A 66 0.04 -12.88 7.95
N TYR A 67 0.66 -12.19 8.90
CA TYR A 67 1.00 -10.77 8.74
C TYR A 67 2.40 -10.68 8.14
N SER A 68 2.48 -10.55 6.82
CA SER A 68 3.75 -10.34 6.11
C SER A 68 3.60 -9.13 5.22
N GLU A 69 4.42 -8.11 5.47
CA GLU A 69 4.44 -6.89 4.66
C GLU A 69 4.71 -7.20 3.19
N LYS A 70 5.62 -8.15 2.92
CA LYS A 70 5.92 -8.62 1.56
C LYS A 70 4.65 -9.03 0.81
N TYR A 71 3.80 -9.87 1.41
CA TYR A 71 2.58 -10.33 0.74
C TYR A 71 1.52 -9.23 0.64
N GLN A 72 1.48 -8.27 1.57
CA GLN A 72 0.58 -7.12 1.47
C GLN A 72 0.99 -6.22 0.29
N VAL A 73 2.30 -6.06 0.08
CA VAL A 73 2.85 -5.33 -1.05
C VAL A 73 2.58 -6.06 -2.36
N ASP A 74 2.83 -7.36 -2.42
CA ASP A 74 2.52 -8.18 -3.61
C ASP A 74 1.02 -8.10 -3.96
N TRP A 75 0.15 -8.12 -2.95
CA TRP A 75 -1.29 -7.93 -3.11
C TRP A 75 -1.63 -6.55 -3.67
N LEU A 76 -1.03 -5.49 -3.13
CA LEU A 76 -1.29 -4.11 -3.58
C LEU A 76 -0.83 -3.90 -5.02
N ILE A 77 0.34 -4.44 -5.40
CA ILE A 77 0.84 -4.45 -6.79
C ILE A 77 -0.18 -5.13 -7.70
N PHE A 78 -0.64 -6.33 -7.34
CA PHE A 78 -1.61 -7.07 -8.13
C PHE A 78 -2.89 -6.25 -8.32
N GLN A 79 -3.47 -5.72 -7.23
CA GLN A 79 -4.73 -4.98 -7.30
C GLN A 79 -4.59 -3.67 -8.07
N PHE A 80 -3.52 -2.92 -7.85
CA PHE A 80 -3.26 -1.68 -8.58
C PHE A 80 -3.21 -1.95 -10.08
N ASN A 81 -2.45 -2.97 -10.51
CA ASN A 81 -2.28 -3.31 -11.92
C ASN A 81 -3.61 -3.75 -12.57
N GLN A 82 -4.50 -4.41 -11.82
CA GLN A 82 -5.83 -4.76 -12.30
C GLN A 82 -6.75 -3.52 -12.37
N TRP A 83 -6.80 -2.71 -11.31
CA TRP A 83 -7.66 -1.53 -11.20
C TRP A 83 -7.30 -0.44 -12.22
N PHE A 84 -6.02 -0.31 -12.56
CA PHE A 84 -5.51 0.70 -13.48
C PHE A 84 -5.00 0.11 -14.80
N GLN A 85 -5.38 -1.12 -15.15
CA GLN A 85 -5.01 -1.76 -16.42
C GLN A 85 -5.29 -0.85 -17.62
N ALA A 86 -6.46 -0.18 -17.64
CA ALA A 86 -6.86 0.75 -18.70
C ALA A 86 -6.02 2.04 -18.77
N LYS A 87 -5.21 2.36 -17.75
CA LYS A 87 -4.31 3.52 -17.72
C LYS A 87 -2.90 3.19 -18.22
N ASN A 88 -2.63 1.95 -18.62
CA ASN A 88 -1.32 1.49 -19.08
C ASN A 88 -0.17 1.88 -18.11
N THR A 89 -0.43 1.77 -16.81
CA THR A 89 0.54 2.06 -15.74
C THR A 89 0.63 0.85 -14.83
N LYS A 90 1.86 0.44 -14.48
CA LYS A 90 2.14 -0.66 -13.56
C LYS A 90 2.81 -0.16 -12.29
N LEU A 91 2.42 -0.72 -11.14
CA LEU A 91 3.18 -0.62 -9.90
C LEU A 91 4.25 -1.71 -9.87
N VAL A 92 5.50 -1.34 -9.58
CA VAL A 92 6.66 -2.23 -9.62
C VAL A 92 7.50 -2.06 -8.36
N ARG A 93 7.91 -3.18 -7.77
CA ARG A 93 8.86 -3.16 -6.64
C ARG A 93 10.26 -2.85 -7.16
N GLY A 94 10.84 -1.75 -6.70
CA GLY A 94 12.25 -1.41 -6.88
C GLY A 94 13.11 -1.86 -5.71
N ASN A 95 14.43 -1.71 -5.87
CA ASN A 95 15.42 -2.05 -4.84
C ASN A 95 15.93 -0.82 -4.09
N ASN A 96 16.21 0.25 -4.84
CA ASN A 96 16.92 1.44 -4.35
C ASN A 96 15.95 2.62 -4.31
N GLU A 97 16.10 3.59 -5.20
CA GLU A 97 15.31 4.82 -5.22
C GLU A 97 13.94 4.62 -5.89
N PRO A 98 12.91 5.34 -5.43
CA PRO A 98 11.65 5.42 -6.15
C PRO A 98 11.83 6.24 -7.43
N GLU A 99 11.15 5.83 -8.50
CA GLU A 99 11.16 6.56 -9.78
C GLU A 99 9.87 6.28 -10.55
N TYR A 100 9.34 7.31 -11.20
CA TYR A 100 8.30 7.16 -12.22
C TYR A 100 8.93 7.13 -13.61
N PHE A 101 8.72 6.01 -14.32
CA PHE A 101 9.05 5.90 -15.73
C PHE A 101 7.81 6.19 -16.58
N ALA A 102 7.92 7.19 -17.46
CA ALA A 102 6.93 7.45 -18.49
C ALA A 102 6.80 6.25 -19.43
N PRO A 103 5.63 6.06 -20.09
CA PRO A 103 5.46 4.96 -21.03
C PRO A 103 6.38 5.16 -22.24
N THR A 104 6.88 4.05 -22.78
CA THR A 104 7.63 4.01 -24.04
C THR A 104 6.80 3.33 -25.12
N GLU A 105 7.34 3.19 -26.34
CA GLU A 105 6.67 2.44 -27.42
C GLU A 105 6.46 0.96 -27.07
N HIS A 106 7.27 0.39 -26.18
CA HIS A 106 7.29 -1.03 -25.88
C HIS A 106 6.88 -1.36 -24.44
N GLU A 107 6.91 -0.38 -23.53
CA GLU A 107 6.61 -0.60 -22.13
C GLU A 107 5.54 0.36 -21.59
N PRO A 108 4.62 -0.12 -20.73
CA PRO A 108 3.73 0.74 -19.98
C PRO A 108 4.52 1.66 -19.05
N ALA A 109 3.87 2.72 -18.56
CA ALA A 109 4.44 3.52 -17.49
C ALA A 109 4.66 2.67 -16.23
N LYS A 110 5.70 2.97 -15.45
CA LYS A 110 6.03 2.25 -14.22
C LYS A 110 6.12 3.22 -13.05
N ILE A 111 5.39 2.94 -11.99
CA ILE A 111 5.59 3.54 -10.67
C ILE A 111 6.50 2.58 -9.91
N VAL A 112 7.77 2.94 -9.76
CA VAL A 112 8.75 2.13 -9.01
C VAL A 112 8.86 2.69 -7.60
N PHE A 113 8.64 1.84 -6.60
CA PHE A 113 8.75 2.23 -5.19
C PHE A 113 9.92 1.51 -4.52
N ALA A 114 10.49 2.13 -3.49
CA ALA A 114 11.70 1.70 -2.82
C ALA A 114 11.47 0.62 -1.75
N HIS A 115 12.51 -0.20 -1.51
CA HIS A 115 12.69 -1.08 -0.35
C HIS A 115 11.60 -2.12 -0.04
N GLY A 116 10.58 -2.26 -0.89
CA GLY A 116 9.53 -3.23 -0.66
C GLY A 116 8.57 -2.87 0.48
N PHE A 117 8.54 -1.62 0.97
CA PHE A 117 7.66 -1.19 2.06
C PHE A 117 6.27 -0.80 1.57
N PHE A 118 5.24 -1.15 2.35
CA PHE A 118 3.86 -0.86 1.97
C PHE A 118 3.56 0.64 1.96
N ALA A 119 4.13 1.39 2.91
CA ALA A 119 4.00 2.85 2.94
C ALA A 119 4.64 3.49 1.70
N SER A 120 5.83 3.03 1.29
CA SER A 120 6.49 3.51 0.06
C SER A 120 5.62 3.27 -1.18
N CYS A 121 4.96 2.11 -1.31
CA CYS A 121 3.99 1.90 -2.40
C CYS A 121 2.90 2.98 -2.44
N LEU A 122 2.29 3.27 -1.28
CA LEU A 122 1.18 4.22 -1.19
C LEU A 122 1.65 5.66 -1.42
N HIS A 123 2.86 5.98 -0.98
CA HIS A 123 3.50 7.27 -1.21
C HIS A 123 3.66 7.52 -2.73
N GLU A 124 4.28 6.58 -3.46
CA GLU A 124 4.48 6.74 -4.91
C GLU A 124 3.17 6.77 -5.70
N ILE A 125 2.17 5.97 -5.30
CA ILE A 125 0.83 6.03 -5.89
C ILE A 125 0.20 7.41 -5.65
N SER A 126 0.43 8.01 -4.48
CA SER A 126 -0.12 9.33 -4.15
C SER A 126 0.49 10.41 -5.04
N HIS A 127 1.81 10.39 -5.26
CA HIS A 127 2.47 11.25 -6.24
C HIS A 127 1.92 11.06 -7.66
N TRP A 128 1.79 9.81 -8.10
CA TRP A 128 1.20 9.51 -9.40
C TRP A 128 -0.24 10.04 -9.53
N CYS A 129 -1.05 9.92 -8.48
CA CYS A 129 -2.41 10.46 -8.44
C CYS A 129 -2.43 11.99 -8.62
N VAL A 130 -1.50 12.71 -8.00
CA VAL A 130 -1.35 14.17 -8.13
C VAL A 130 -0.86 14.56 -9.51
N ALA A 131 0.06 13.78 -10.08
CA ALA A 131 0.59 14.02 -11.42
C ALA A 131 -0.53 13.89 -12.47
N GLY A 132 -0.87 15.01 -13.13
CA GLY A 132 -1.86 15.02 -14.21
C GLY A 132 -1.36 14.31 -15.48
N LYS A 133 -2.27 14.11 -16.45
CA LYS A 133 -1.99 13.39 -17.71
C LYS A 133 -0.75 13.87 -18.47
N GLN A 134 -0.46 15.18 -18.46
CA GLN A 134 0.71 15.71 -19.17
C GLN A 134 2.01 15.40 -18.43
N ARG A 135 2.02 15.51 -17.09
CA ARG A 135 3.20 15.21 -16.29
C ARG A 135 3.55 13.72 -16.35
N ARG A 136 2.56 12.83 -16.42
CA ARG A 136 2.75 11.38 -16.60
C ARG A 136 3.39 10.97 -17.95
N LYS A 137 3.72 11.93 -18.82
CA LYS A 137 4.53 11.67 -20.03
C LYS A 137 6.03 11.89 -19.80
N LEU A 138 6.42 12.36 -18.62
CA LEU A 138 7.79 12.68 -18.26
C LEU A 138 8.21 11.75 -17.11
N ASN A 139 9.47 11.31 -17.14
CA ASN A 139 10.05 10.62 -16.00
C ASN A 139 10.00 11.53 -14.77
N ASP A 140 9.73 10.95 -13.60
CA ASP A 140 9.47 11.63 -12.33
C ASP A 140 8.52 12.83 -12.45
N PHE A 141 7.56 12.71 -13.37
CA PHE A 141 6.57 13.75 -13.63
C PHE A 141 7.18 15.10 -14.06
N GLY A 142 8.47 15.13 -14.41
CA GLY A 142 9.24 16.34 -14.64
C GLY A 142 9.40 17.20 -13.38
N TYR A 143 9.38 16.60 -12.19
CA TYR A 143 9.82 17.24 -10.95
C TYR A 143 11.34 17.19 -10.84
N TRP A 144 11.89 18.11 -10.05
CA TRP A 144 13.33 18.17 -9.79
C TRP A 144 13.60 17.52 -8.43
N TYR A 145 14.61 16.65 -8.38
CA TYR A 145 15.03 16.00 -7.14
C TYR A 145 15.80 16.99 -6.27
N ALA A 146 15.42 17.09 -4.99
CA ALA A 146 16.20 17.82 -3.99
C ALA A 146 16.74 16.79 -2.98
N PRO A 147 18.07 16.61 -2.89
CA PRO A 147 18.66 15.65 -1.97
C PRO A 147 18.41 16.04 -0.50
N ASP A 148 18.67 15.08 0.40
CA ASP A 148 18.70 15.29 1.85
C ASP A 148 19.67 16.43 2.24
N GLY A 149 19.48 17.01 3.44
CA GLY A 149 20.26 18.17 3.90
C GLY A 149 19.70 19.52 3.45
N ARG A 150 18.39 19.57 3.17
CA ARG A 150 17.66 20.80 2.83
C ARG A 150 17.77 21.81 3.96
N ASN A 151 18.00 23.08 3.63
CA ASN A 151 17.90 24.17 4.60
C ASN A 151 16.43 24.44 4.98
N GLN A 152 16.19 25.30 5.99
CA GLN A 152 14.85 25.59 6.48
C GLN A 152 13.89 26.12 5.39
N GLN A 153 14.39 26.94 4.47
CA GLN A 153 13.56 27.49 3.39
C GLN A 153 13.19 26.41 2.36
N GLN A 154 14.15 25.57 1.97
CA GLN A 154 13.93 24.42 1.09
C GLN A 154 12.99 23.39 1.73
N GLN A 155 13.11 23.15 3.03
CA GLN A 155 12.19 22.28 3.77
C GLN A 155 10.76 22.83 3.71
N LYS A 156 10.55 24.12 3.93
CA LYS A 156 9.23 24.73 3.82
C LYS A 156 8.65 24.58 2.41
N GLN A 157 9.46 24.75 1.37
CA GLN A 157 9.02 24.56 -0.02
C GLN A 157 8.62 23.11 -0.30
N PHE A 158 9.39 22.15 0.20
CA PHE A 158 9.05 20.74 0.13
C PHE A 158 7.75 20.42 0.86
N GLU A 159 7.61 20.86 2.11
CA GLU A 159 6.40 20.60 2.90
C GLU A 159 5.16 21.14 2.18
N GLN A 160 5.24 22.31 1.53
CA GLN A 160 4.12 22.85 0.74
C GLN A 160 3.70 21.94 -0.43
N VAL A 161 4.66 21.36 -1.17
CA VAL A 161 4.35 20.47 -2.29
C VAL A 161 3.89 19.07 -1.83
N GLU A 162 4.31 18.65 -0.64
CA GLU A 162 3.99 17.35 -0.05
C GLU A 162 2.62 17.27 0.65
N ILE A 163 1.99 18.41 0.98
CA ILE A 163 0.69 18.40 1.65
C ILE A 163 -0.35 17.55 0.90
N ILE A 164 -0.42 17.70 -0.43
CA ILE A 164 -1.42 17.00 -1.25
C ILE A 164 -1.09 15.49 -1.39
N PRO A 165 0.13 15.10 -1.81
CA PRO A 165 0.53 13.68 -1.82
C PRO A 165 0.29 13.00 -0.48
N GLN A 166 0.77 13.56 0.64
CA GLN A 166 0.65 12.93 1.95
C GLN A 166 -0.78 12.92 2.49
N ALA A 167 -1.63 13.88 2.09
CA ALA A 167 -3.06 13.82 2.40
C ALA A 167 -3.76 12.67 1.68
N ILE A 168 -3.39 12.39 0.42
CA ILE A 168 -3.90 11.22 -0.32
C ILE A 168 -3.35 9.94 0.30
N GLU A 169 -2.05 9.90 0.60
CA GLU A 169 -1.38 8.76 1.24
C GLU A 169 -2.05 8.40 2.57
N CYS A 170 -2.40 9.41 3.38
CA CYS A 170 -3.16 9.23 4.61
C CYS A 170 -4.50 8.52 4.36
N LEU A 171 -5.30 8.99 3.41
CA LEU A 171 -6.59 8.38 3.11
C LEU A 171 -6.45 6.95 2.55
N LEU A 172 -5.44 6.69 1.73
CA LEU A 172 -5.15 5.33 1.24
C LEU A 172 -4.71 4.40 2.36
N THR A 173 -3.79 4.86 3.21
CA THR A 173 -3.23 4.11 4.35
C THR A 173 -4.32 3.75 5.35
N LEU A 174 -5.15 4.73 5.72
CA LEU A 174 -6.28 4.51 6.61
C LEU A 174 -7.32 3.61 5.93
N SER A 175 -7.56 3.73 4.62
CA SER A 175 -8.46 2.82 3.90
C SER A 175 -7.97 1.36 3.96
N CYS A 176 -6.65 1.15 3.99
CA CYS A 176 -6.03 -0.16 4.21
C CYS A 176 -6.01 -0.61 5.68
N GLY A 177 -6.58 0.17 6.62
CA GLY A 177 -6.61 -0.15 8.05
C GLY A 177 -5.26 -0.03 8.75
N LYS A 178 -4.33 0.76 8.18
CA LYS A 178 -2.99 1.00 8.72
C LYS A 178 -2.91 2.40 9.33
N ARG A 179 -1.95 2.62 10.24
CA ARG A 179 -1.63 3.95 10.78
C ARG A 179 -0.78 4.71 9.76
N PHE A 180 -1.13 5.96 9.51
CA PHE A 180 -0.37 6.86 8.66
C PHE A 180 0.60 7.71 9.50
N LEU A 181 1.82 7.89 9.02
CA LEU A 181 2.85 8.75 9.60
C LEU A 181 3.27 9.77 8.57
N VAL A 182 3.30 11.05 8.95
CA VAL A 182 3.80 12.13 8.10
C VAL A 182 5.31 11.98 7.95
N SER A 183 5.82 12.10 6.73
CA SER A 183 7.26 12.04 6.44
C SER A 183 7.77 13.42 6.04
N GLN A 184 8.70 13.99 6.82
CA GLN A 184 9.39 15.23 6.46
C GLN A 184 10.58 14.99 5.50
N ASP A 185 10.98 13.72 5.35
CA ASP A 185 12.01 13.24 4.43
C ASP A 185 13.37 13.96 4.50
N ASN A 186 13.75 14.46 5.68
CA ASN A 186 14.99 15.22 5.89
C ASN A 186 15.72 14.67 7.12
N LEU A 187 16.36 13.52 6.96
CA LEU A 187 17.04 12.80 8.05
C LEU A 187 18.27 13.55 8.54
N SER A 188 18.87 14.38 7.68
CA SER A 188 20.10 15.14 7.96
C SER A 188 19.85 16.59 8.35
N ALA A 189 18.61 16.97 8.69
CA ALA A 189 18.26 18.35 9.02
C ALA A 189 19.07 18.88 10.22
N SER A 190 19.74 20.02 10.05
CA SER A 190 20.52 20.69 11.11
C SER A 190 19.75 21.80 11.83
N PHE A 191 18.43 21.85 11.69
CA PHE A 191 17.56 22.91 12.24
C PHE A 191 16.34 22.30 12.93
N ASP A 192 15.75 23.08 13.84
CA ASP A 192 14.57 22.65 14.58
C ASP A 192 13.32 22.55 13.68
N THR A 193 12.76 21.36 13.59
CA THR A 193 11.51 21.06 12.88
C THR A 193 10.30 20.98 13.81
N SER A 194 10.47 21.12 15.13
CA SER A 194 9.38 20.91 16.11
C SER A 194 8.22 21.89 15.97
N ASN A 195 8.48 23.05 15.37
CA ASN A 195 7.50 24.09 15.11
C ASN A 195 6.86 23.99 13.70
N SER A 196 7.15 22.94 12.94
CA SER A 196 6.52 22.72 11.63
C SER A 196 5.02 22.46 11.78
N THR A 197 4.21 23.16 10.98
CA THR A 197 2.75 22.93 10.87
C THR A 197 2.40 21.84 9.88
N PHE A 198 3.40 21.20 9.26
CA PHE A 198 3.21 20.31 8.13
C PHE A 198 2.25 19.15 8.42
N ALA A 199 2.37 18.51 9.58
CA ALA A 199 1.45 17.44 9.96
C ALA A 199 0.00 17.93 10.11
N ASP A 200 -0.20 19.13 10.66
CA ASP A 200 -1.53 19.74 10.79
C ASP A 200 -2.11 20.13 9.42
N ASP A 201 -1.27 20.57 8.49
CA ASP A 201 -1.68 20.96 7.15
C ASP A 201 -2.04 19.74 6.29
N VAL A 202 -1.28 18.64 6.39
CA VAL A 202 -1.64 17.33 5.84
C VAL A 202 -2.97 16.85 6.43
N ALA A 203 -3.16 16.96 7.75
CA ALA A 203 -4.41 16.56 8.40
C ALA A 203 -5.62 17.35 7.90
N LYS A 204 -5.51 18.69 7.83
CA LYS A 204 -6.56 19.57 7.29
C LYS A 204 -6.90 19.18 5.85
N GLN A 205 -5.90 18.95 5.02
CA GLN A 205 -6.11 18.59 3.62
C GLN A 205 -6.74 17.20 3.46
N ALA A 206 -6.32 16.20 4.25
CA ALA A 206 -6.93 14.87 4.26
C ALA A 206 -8.41 14.92 4.70
N ILE A 207 -8.71 15.70 5.74
CA ILE A 207 -10.10 15.94 6.19
C ILE A 207 -10.91 16.63 5.09
N LYS A 208 -10.37 17.67 4.45
CA LYS A 208 -11.04 18.37 3.34
C LYS A 208 -11.37 17.40 2.20
N PHE A 209 -10.38 16.63 1.74
CA PHE A 209 -10.60 15.62 0.69
C PHE A 209 -11.65 14.59 1.08
N PHE A 210 -11.63 14.10 2.32
CA PHE A 210 -12.58 13.11 2.79
C PHE A 210 -14.02 13.66 2.87
N VAL A 211 -14.19 14.88 3.38
CA VAL A 211 -15.51 15.47 3.61
C VAL A 211 -16.13 16.01 2.32
N THR A 212 -15.35 16.71 1.49
CA THR A 212 -15.90 17.44 0.34
C THR A 212 -15.56 16.79 -1.00
N GLY A 213 -14.45 16.03 -1.08
CA GLY A 213 -13.90 15.54 -2.34
C GLY A 213 -13.42 16.65 -3.29
N GLU A 214 -13.42 17.90 -2.85
CA GLU A 214 -13.04 19.05 -3.68
C GLU A 214 -11.56 18.96 -4.05
N LYS A 215 -11.24 19.07 -5.34
CA LYS A 215 -9.87 18.96 -5.90
C LYS A 215 -9.16 17.62 -5.62
N LEU A 216 -9.85 16.61 -5.08
CA LEU A 216 -9.29 15.27 -4.95
C LEU A 216 -9.10 14.67 -6.35
N PRO A 217 -7.89 14.25 -6.75
CA PRO A 217 -7.67 13.65 -8.07
C PRO A 217 -8.57 12.45 -8.32
N SER A 218 -9.07 12.30 -9.54
CA SER A 218 -10.04 11.23 -9.88
C SER A 218 -9.48 9.83 -9.66
N ASP A 219 -8.18 9.63 -9.94
CA ASP A 219 -7.50 8.36 -9.72
C ASP A 219 -7.39 8.06 -8.20
N ALA A 220 -7.09 9.07 -7.36
CA ALA A 220 -7.10 8.91 -5.91
C ALA A 220 -8.51 8.59 -5.38
N LYS A 221 -9.53 9.31 -5.85
CA LYS A 221 -10.94 9.06 -5.48
C LYS A 221 -11.37 7.64 -5.83
N PHE A 222 -10.99 7.16 -7.02
CA PHE A 222 -11.26 5.80 -7.46
C PHE A 222 -10.55 4.77 -6.57
N LEU A 223 -9.25 4.95 -6.30
CA LEU A 223 -8.49 4.01 -5.49
C LEU A 223 -9.01 3.95 -4.04
N ILE A 224 -9.28 5.10 -3.42
CA ILE A 224 -9.91 5.19 -2.10
C ILE A 224 -11.25 4.43 -2.11
N SER A 225 -12.08 4.61 -3.15
CA SER A 225 -13.35 3.88 -3.27
C SER A 225 -13.14 2.36 -3.37
N GLN A 226 -12.16 1.89 -4.15
CA GLN A 226 -11.88 0.46 -4.25
C GLN A 226 -11.41 -0.12 -2.91
N LEU A 227 -10.48 0.55 -2.22
CA LEU A 227 -9.98 0.12 -0.92
C LEU A 227 -11.10 0.13 0.14
N GLN A 228 -11.99 1.13 0.13
CA GLN A 228 -13.11 1.18 1.06
C GLN A 228 -14.11 0.04 0.88
N LYS A 229 -14.32 -0.47 -0.34
CA LYS A 229 -15.16 -1.67 -0.58
C LYS A 229 -14.61 -2.93 0.08
N LEU A 230 -13.32 -2.95 0.38
CA LEU A 230 -12.65 -4.06 1.06
C LEU A 230 -12.71 -3.94 2.57
N ARG A 231 -13.07 -2.75 3.08
CA ARG A 231 -13.21 -2.54 4.51
C ARG A 231 -14.50 -3.16 5.02
N PRO A 232 -14.47 -3.68 6.26
CA PRO A 232 -15.67 -4.14 6.94
C PRO A 232 -16.61 -2.99 7.35
N PHE A 233 -16.03 -1.83 7.63
CA PHE A 233 -16.71 -0.60 8.02
C PHE A 233 -16.15 0.55 7.20
N ALA A 234 -17.01 1.48 6.80
CA ALA A 234 -16.58 2.68 6.10
C ALA A 234 -15.51 3.42 6.91
N LEU A 235 -14.52 4.00 6.22
CA LEU A 235 -13.60 4.92 6.86
C LEU A 235 -14.40 6.08 7.45
N THR A 236 -14.09 6.49 8.67
CA THR A 236 -14.79 7.58 9.35
C THR A 236 -13.92 8.82 9.50
N LEU A 237 -14.55 9.99 9.59
CA LEU A 237 -13.86 11.23 9.94
C LEU A 237 -13.14 11.14 11.30
N HIS A 238 -13.69 10.35 12.24
CA HIS A 238 -13.08 10.13 13.55
C HIS A 238 -11.75 9.39 13.44
N GLU A 239 -11.65 8.35 12.60
CA GLU A 239 -10.39 7.64 12.35
C GLU A 239 -9.31 8.56 11.79
N ILE A 240 -9.67 9.44 10.85
CA ILE A 240 -8.74 10.42 10.27
C ILE A 240 -8.25 11.37 11.38
N LYS A 241 -9.15 11.97 12.15
CA LYS A 241 -8.79 12.87 13.27
C LYS A 241 -7.93 12.16 14.31
N ARG A 242 -8.27 10.92 14.66
CA ARG A 242 -7.52 10.10 15.63
C ARG A 242 -6.11 9.78 15.15
N ASN A 243 -5.88 9.61 13.85
CA ASN A 243 -4.54 9.35 13.31
C ASN A 243 -3.55 10.48 13.63
N PHE A 244 -4.04 11.73 13.62
CA PHE A 244 -3.23 12.93 13.90
C PHE A 244 -3.33 13.43 15.34
N ALA A 245 -4.13 12.78 16.20
CA ALA A 245 -4.18 13.13 17.60
C ALA A 245 -2.83 12.82 18.27
N LYS A 246 -2.24 13.82 18.93
CA LYS A 246 -1.10 13.60 19.82
C LYS A 246 -1.62 12.78 21.00
N PHE A 247 -1.20 11.53 21.10
CA PHE A 247 -1.43 10.74 22.31
C PHE A 247 -0.44 11.28 23.36
N TYR A 248 -0.96 12.06 24.30
CA TYR A 248 -0.25 12.46 25.51
C TYR A 248 -0.26 11.31 26.52
#